data_AF-A0A8T3UWW6-F1
#
_entry.id   AF-A0A8T3UWW6-F1
#
_cell.length_a   1.000
_cell.length_b   1.000
_cell.length_c   1.000
_cell.angle_alpha   90.00
_cell.angle_beta   90.00
_cell.angle_gamma   90.00
#
_symmetry.space_group_name_H-M   'P 1'
#
loop_
_entity.id
_entity.type
_entity.pdbx_description
1 polymer ?
#
loop_
_entity_poly.entity_id
_entity_poly.type
_entity_poly.pdbx_seq_one_letter_code
_entity_poly.pdbx_strand_id
1 'polypeptide(L)' 'MANPILAAILSFIIPGLGQAYAGDIKKGVIFFVIAVILAIVAFFTAFLTSILCLIFAIYAAYDAYKLSQ' A
#
# COMPACT_ATOMS: atom_id res chain seq x y z
N MET A 1 -3.63 -19.47 -1.79
CA MET A 1 -2.65 -18.80 -0.94
C MET A 1 -1.74 -18.02 -1.85
N ALA A 2 -1.93 -16.71 -1.93
CA ALA A 2 -1.08 -15.84 -2.74
C ALA A 2 0.34 -15.86 -2.19
N ASN A 3 1.37 -15.79 -3.03
CA ASN A 3 2.74 -15.73 -2.54
C ASN A 3 2.93 -14.44 -1.70
N PRO A 4 3.24 -14.54 -0.39
CA PRO A 4 3.30 -13.38 0.50
C PRO A 4 4.42 -12.40 0.16
N ILE A 5 5.52 -12.88 -0.41
CA ILE A 5 6.61 -12.02 -0.90
C ILE A 5 6.13 -11.20 -2.10
N LEU A 6 5.39 -11.84 -3.02
CA LEU A 6 4.86 -11.15 -4.20
C LEU A 6 3.78 -10.13 -3.81
N ALA A 7 2.93 -10.45 -2.83
CA ALA A 7 1.94 -9.52 -2.29
C ALA A 7 2.60 -8.28 -1.66
N ALA A 8 3.68 -8.46 -0.89
CA ALA A 8 4.43 -7.36 -0.31
C ALA A 8 5.05 -6.45 -1.37
N ILE A 9 5.69 -7.02 -2.40
CA ILE A 9 6.27 -6.26 -3.52
C ILE A 9 5.19 -5.48 -4.27
N LEU A 10 4.05 -6.11 -4.57
CA LEU A 10 2.93 -5.45 -5.25
C LEU A 10 2.39 -4.27 -4.44
N SER A 11 2.21 -4.43 -3.12
CA SER A 11 1.77 -3.33 -2.24
C SER A 11 2.82 -2.25 -2.03
N PHE A 12 4.12 -2.58 -2.15
CA PHE A 12 5.19 -1.59 -2.05
C PHE A 12 5.26 -0.68 -3.28
N ILE A 13 5.04 -1.24 -4.49
CA ILE A 13 5.01 -0.45 -5.73
C ILE A 13 3.71 0.36 -5.80
N ILE A 14 2.56 -0.29 -5.55
CA ILE A 14 1.25 0.36 -5.55
C ILE A 14 0.50 -0.10 -4.30
N PRO A 15 0.37 0.77 -3.27
CA PRO A 15 -0.38 0.44 -2.07
C PRO A 15 -1.80 -0.02 -2.43
N GLY A 16 -2.17 -1.21 -1.96
CA GLY A 16 -3.46 -1.83 -2.23
C GLY A 16 -3.45 -2.96 -3.28
N LEU A 17 -2.47 -3.01 -4.20
CA LEU A 17 -2.36 -4.13 -5.15
C LEU A 17 -2.02 -5.45 -4.45
N GLY A 18 -1.17 -5.42 -3.43
CA GLY A 18 -0.81 -6.62 -2.65
C GLY A 18 -2.02 -7.24 -1.95
N GLN A 19 -2.92 -6.41 -1.44
CA GLN A 19 -4.15 -6.86 -0.77
C GLN A 19 -5.18 -7.40 -1.77
N ALA A 20 -5.29 -6.78 -2.95
CA ALA A 20 -6.10 -7.33 -4.03
C ALA A 20 -5.57 -8.69 -4.52
N TYR A 21 -4.25 -8.85 -4.61
CA TYR A 21 -3.60 -10.12 -4.96
C TYR A 21 -3.80 -11.21 -3.89
N ALA A 22 -3.83 -10.82 -2.61
CA ALA A 22 -4.16 -11.71 -1.50
C ALA A 22 -5.65 -12.13 -1.46
N GLY A 23 -6.51 -11.53 -2.30
CA GLY A 23 -7.93 -11.83 -2.40
C GLY A 23 -8.85 -10.88 -1.63
N ASP A 24 -8.30 -9.88 -0.93
CA ASP A 24 -9.07 -8.91 -0.14
C ASP A 24 -9.18 -7.57 -0.86
N ILE A 25 -10.01 -7.55 -1.91
CA ILE A 25 -10.23 -6.39 -2.79
C ILE A 25 -10.72 -5.17 -1.98
N LYS A 26 -11.52 -5.39 -0.93
CA LYS A 26 -12.01 -4.29 -0.08
C LYS A 26 -10.86 -3.53 0.56
N LYS A 27 -9.91 -4.25 1.17
CA LYS A 27 -8.71 -3.62 1.73
C LYS A 27 -7.86 -2.98 0.65
N GLY A 28 -7.67 -3.67 -0.48
CA GLY A 28 -6.91 -3.14 -1.61
C GLY A 28 -7.39 -1.78 -2.09
N VAL A 29 -8.72 -1.60 -2.22
CA VAL A 29 -9.32 -0.31 -2.59
C VAL A 29 -9.11 0.74 -1.49
N ILE A 30 -9.27 0.39 -0.21
CA ILE A 30 -9.04 1.33 0.91
C ILE A 30 -7.60 1.85 0.89
N PHE A 31 -6.61 0.96 0.79
CA PHE A 31 -5.20 1.35 0.78
C PHE A 31 -4.83 2.16 -0.46
N PHE A 32 -5.40 1.83 -1.62
CA PHE A 32 -5.20 2.58 -2.85
C PHE A 32 -5.76 4.02 -2.72
N VAL A 33 -6.98 4.18 -2.19
CA VAL A 33 -7.59 5.50 -1.96
C VAL A 33 -6.76 6.34 -0.99
N ILE A 34 -6.28 5.74 0.11
CA ILE A 34 -5.41 6.44 1.07
C ILE A 34 -4.09 6.87 0.41
N ALA A 35 -3.49 6.01 -0.41
CA ALA A 35 -2.26 6.36 -1.15
C ALA A 35 -2.48 7.51 -2.13
N VAL A 36 -3.61 7.56 -2.83
CA VAL A 36 -3.96 8.68 -3.72
C VAL A 36 -4.12 9.98 -2.92
N ILE A 37 -4.81 9.94 -1.78
CA ILE A 37 -4.96 11.12 -0.91
C ILE A 37 -3.60 11.61 -0.41
N LEU A 38 -2.74 10.69 0.06
CA LEU A 38 -1.38 11.02 0.51
C LEU A 38 -0.54 11.61 -0.62
N ALA A 39 -0.65 11.10 -1.84
CA ALA A 39 0.05 11.64 -3.01
C ALA A 39 -0.41 13.07 -3.36
N ILE A 40 -1.72 13.33 -3.31
CA ILE A 40 -2.28 14.67 -3.51
C ILE A 40 -1.76 15.62 -2.43
N VAL A 41 -1.81 15.24 -1.15
CA VAL A 41 -1.29 16.07 -0.05
C VAL A 41 0.21 16.30 -0.22
N ALA A 42 0.98 15.26 -0.60
CA ALA A 42 2.41 15.38 -0.83
C ALA A 42 2.77 16.35 -1.95
N PHE A 43 1.92 16.48 -2.97
CA PHE A 43 2.10 17.47 -4.02
C PHE A 43 2.05 18.91 -3.48
N PHE A 44 1.23 19.20 -2.46
CA PHE A 44 1.11 20.55 -1.88
C PHE A 44 2.12 20.86 -0.78
N THR A 45 2.62 19.85 -0.06
CA THR A 45 3.48 20.05 1.13
C THR A 45 4.88 19.43 1.01
N ALA A 46 5.21 18.85 -0.15
CA ALA A 46 6.48 18.38 -0.73
C ALA A 46 7.50 17.63 0.15
N PHE A 47 7.85 18.12 1.34
CA PHE A 47 8.93 17.56 2.16
C PHE A 47 8.43 16.64 3.28
N LEU A 48 7.44 17.06 4.07
CA LEU A 48 6.98 16.29 5.23
C LEU A 48 6.19 15.03 4.82
N THR A 49 5.39 15.14 3.76
CA THR A 49 4.46 14.08 3.35
C THR A 49 5.15 12.97 2.57
N SER A 50 6.33 13.23 2.02
CA SER A 50 7.15 12.23 1.32
C SER A 50 7.60 11.12 2.27
N ILE A 51 7.92 11.47 3.52
CA ILE A 51 8.25 10.50 4.58
C ILE A 51 7.00 9.70 4.98
N LEU A 52 5.84 10.35 5.10
CA LEU A 52 4.57 9.68 5.42
C LEU A 52 4.15 8.69 4.34
N CYS A 53 4.34 9.04 3.07
CA CYS A 53 4.05 8.15 1.94
C CYS A 53 4.92 6.89 1.96
N LEU A 54 6.20 7.04 2.31
CA LEU A 54 7.15 5.93 2.47
C LEU A 54 6.76 5.01 3.63
N ILE A 55 6.42 5.57 4.79
CA ILE A 55 5.94 4.81 5.95
C ILE A 55 4.66 4.05 5.60
N PHE A 56 3.73 4.70 4.89
CA PHE A 56 2.49 4.08 4.46
C PHE A 56 2.71 2.94 3.47
N ALA A 57 3.64 3.09 2.51
CA ALA A 57 3.97 2.03 1.57
C ALA A 57 4.58 0.80 2.27
N ILE A 58 5.45 1.01 3.25
CA ILE A 58 6.00 -0.08 4.08
C ILE A 58 4.89 -0.78 4.87
N TYR A 59 3.98 -0.02 5.46
CA TYR A 59 2.83 -0.58 6.18
C TYR A 59 1.91 -1.38 5.25
N ALA A 60 1.62 -0.86 4.06
CA ALA A 60 0.81 -1.55 3.05
C ALA A 60 1.44 -2.86 2.58
N ALA A 61 2.78 -2.89 2.45
CA ALA A 61 3.53 -4.09 2.11
C ALA A 61 3.49 -5.12 3.24
N TYR A 62 3.64 -4.69 4.51
CA TYR A 62 3.53 -5.56 5.68
C TYR A 62 2.13 -6.15 5.83
N ASP A 63 1.09 -5.34 5.65
CA ASP A 63 -0.30 -5.81 5.73
C ASP A 63 -0.61 -6.83 4.62
N ALA A 64 -0.18 -6.55 3.38
CA ALA A 64 -0.31 -7.48 2.27
C ALA A 64 0.45 -8.80 2.50
N TYR A 65 1.65 -8.75 3.08
CA TYR A 65 2.42 -9.94 3.46
C TYR A 65 1.65 -10.79 4.46
N LYS A 66 1.14 -10.17 5.54
CA LYS A 66 0.40 -10.87 6.60
C LYS A 66 -0.91 -11.48 6.12
N LEU A 67 -1.57 -10.81 5.18
CA LEU A 67 -2.83 -11.26 4.58
C LEU A 67 -2.62 -12.48 3.66
N SER A 68 -1.42 -12.64 3.13
CA SER A 68 -1.05 -13.69 2.16
C SER A 68 -0.34 -14.89 2.79
N GLN A 69 0.03 -14.78 4.07
CA GLN A 69 0.62 -15.84 4.89
C GLN A 69 -0.47 -16.72 5.51
#